data_AF-A0A183ET89-F1
#
_entry.id   AF-A0A183ET89-F1
#
_cell.length_a   1.000
_cell.length_b   1.000
_cell.length_c   1.000
_cell.angle_alpha   90.00
_cell.angle_beta   90.00
_cell.angle_gamma   90.00
#
_symmetry.space_group_name_H-M   'P 1'
#
loop_
_entity.id
_entity.type
_entity.pdbx_description
1 polymer ?
#
loop_
_entity_poly.entity_id
_entity_poly.type
_entity_poly.pdbx_seq_one_letter_code
_entity_poly.pdbx_strand_id
1 'polypeptide(L)'
;MTDWVCEYCSREGKKMKNQLYCVCRTPYDCNRFYVGCDSCDGWFHPECVGTTQEYALKEAEKVAEYVCPQCIRNKQGEDELILSRADFALLWQVLDNLKEHRTSWPFREPVDAEEHPDYYKIIKKPMGLFLT
;
A
#
# COMPACT_ATOMS: atom_id res chain seq x y z
N MET A 1 -32.14 -35.31 -3.73
CA MET A 1 -31.58 -34.30 -4.66
C MET A 1 -30.08 -34.50 -4.65
N THR A 2 -29.52 -35.06 -5.71
CA THR A 2 -28.07 -35.21 -5.86
C THR A 2 -27.51 -33.87 -6.33
N ASP A 3 -26.65 -33.25 -5.51
CA ASP A 3 -25.86 -32.09 -5.90
C ASP A 3 -25.09 -32.41 -7.19
N TRP A 4 -25.41 -31.72 -8.27
CA TRP A 4 -24.68 -31.86 -9.52
C TRP A 4 -23.36 -31.11 -9.40
N VAL A 5 -22.27 -31.87 -9.31
CA VAL A 5 -20.90 -31.33 -9.31
C VAL A 5 -20.41 -31.29 -10.76
N CYS A 6 -19.94 -30.13 -11.22
CA CYS A 6 -19.50 -29.99 -12.62
C CYS A 6 -18.31 -30.91 -12.94
N GLU A 7 -18.16 -31.26 -14.21
CA GLU A 7 -17.17 -32.22 -14.68
C GLU A 7 -15.71 -31.79 -14.36
N TYR A 8 -15.44 -30.49 -14.27
CA TYR A 8 -14.17 -29.93 -13.83
C TYR A 8 -13.90 -30.20 -12.35
N CYS A 9 -14.89 -29.95 -11.49
CA CYS A 9 -14.81 -30.19 -10.04
C CYS A 9 -14.65 -31.68 -9.71
N SER A 10 -15.24 -32.56 -10.51
CA SER A 10 -15.08 -34.02 -10.36
C SER A 10 -13.67 -34.53 -10.71
N ARG A 11 -12.97 -33.85 -11.62
CA ARG A 11 -11.61 -34.23 -12.07
C ARG A 11 -10.51 -33.72 -11.13
N GLU A 12 -10.65 -32.53 -10.55
CA GLU A 12 -9.66 -31.93 -9.66
C GLU A 12 -9.82 -32.28 -8.16
N GLY A 13 -10.97 -32.83 -7.75
CA GLY A 13 -11.29 -33.14 -6.35
C GLY A 13 -10.35 -34.12 -5.64
N LYS A 14 -9.45 -34.82 -6.37
CA LYS A 14 -8.42 -35.70 -5.77
C LYS A 14 -7.12 -34.98 -5.40
N LYS A 15 -6.81 -33.80 -5.95
CA LYS A 15 -5.59 -33.03 -5.63
C LYS A 15 -5.81 -31.89 -4.62
N MET A 16 -7.06 -31.47 -4.42
CA MET A 16 -7.42 -30.18 -3.81
C MET A 16 -7.93 -30.26 -2.35
N LYS A 17 -7.64 -31.32 -1.58
CA LYS A 17 -8.21 -31.45 -0.22
C LYS A 17 -7.59 -30.53 0.84
N ASN A 18 -6.46 -29.89 0.55
CA ASN A 18 -5.72 -29.07 1.52
C ASN A 18 -5.39 -27.65 1.05
N GLN A 19 -5.79 -27.25 -0.16
CA GLN A 19 -5.50 -25.90 -0.64
C GLN A 19 -6.57 -24.94 -0.12
N LEU A 20 -6.18 -24.13 0.85
CA LEU A 20 -7.03 -23.12 1.48
C LEU A 20 -6.83 -21.79 0.76
N TYR A 21 -7.94 -21.13 0.49
CA TYR A 21 -7.97 -19.84 -0.19
C TYR A 21 -8.51 -18.77 0.74
N CYS A 22 -8.30 -17.51 0.33
CA CYS A 22 -8.73 -16.32 1.04
C CYS A 22 -8.14 -16.18 2.46
N VAL A 23 -8.37 -15.03 3.10
CA VAL A 23 -7.98 -14.80 4.50
C VAL A 23 -8.78 -15.66 5.49
N CYS A 24 -9.96 -16.14 5.08
CA CYS A 24 -10.82 -17.01 5.89
C CYS A 24 -10.36 -18.48 5.91
N ARG A 25 -9.34 -18.84 5.11
CA ARG A 25 -8.73 -20.18 5.05
C ARG A 25 -9.76 -21.30 4.81
N THR A 26 -10.60 -21.12 3.80
CA THR A 26 -11.59 -22.14 3.39
C THR A 26 -11.15 -22.86 2.11
N PRO A 27 -11.56 -24.12 1.89
CA PRO A 27 -11.41 -24.77 0.59
C PRO A 27 -12.10 -23.98 -0.53
N TYR A 28 -11.71 -24.26 -1.77
CA TYR A 28 -12.37 -23.69 -2.94
C TYR A 28 -13.84 -24.12 -2.99
N ASP A 29 -14.71 -23.16 -3.31
CA ASP A 29 -16.15 -23.35 -3.49
C ASP A 29 -16.54 -22.73 -4.82
N CYS A 30 -16.99 -23.55 -5.77
CA CYS A 30 -17.34 -23.09 -7.11
C CYS A 30 -18.59 -22.19 -7.13
N ASN A 31 -19.38 -22.16 -6.05
CA ASN A 31 -20.59 -21.35 -5.96
C ASN A 31 -20.34 -19.98 -5.31
N ARG A 32 -19.08 -19.66 -4.97
CA ARG A 32 -18.69 -18.37 -4.40
C ARG A 32 -17.87 -17.57 -5.39
N PHE A 33 -18.03 -16.24 -5.35
CA PHE A 33 -17.24 -15.33 -6.15
C PHE A 33 -15.87 -15.11 -5.50
N TYR A 34 -14.82 -15.19 -6.31
CA TYR A 34 -13.44 -14.89 -5.90
C TYR A 34 -12.84 -13.82 -6.81
N VAL A 35 -12.00 -12.99 -6.23
CA VAL A 35 -11.15 -12.03 -6.92
C VAL A 35 -9.68 -12.43 -6.71
N GLY A 36 -8.90 -12.43 -7.79
CA GLY A 36 -7.47 -12.75 -7.78
C GLY A 36 -6.63 -11.49 -7.60
N CYS A 37 -5.62 -11.54 -6.74
CA CYS A 37 -4.68 -10.44 -6.49
C CYS A 37 -3.43 -10.55 -7.36
N ASP A 38 -3.16 -9.55 -8.20
CA ASP A 38 -2.02 -9.54 -9.13
C ASP A 38 -0.65 -9.39 -8.43
N SER A 39 -0.65 -9.00 -7.15
CA SER A 39 0.59 -8.81 -6.38
C SER A 39 1.05 -10.05 -5.61
N CYS A 40 0.16 -11.01 -5.32
CA CYS A 40 0.51 -12.18 -4.52
C CYS A 40 -0.10 -13.49 -5.04
N ASP A 41 -0.73 -13.46 -6.21
CA ASP A 41 -1.43 -14.58 -6.85
C ASP A 41 -2.50 -15.24 -5.96
N GLY A 42 -2.93 -14.54 -4.90
CA GLY A 42 -3.90 -15.02 -3.93
C GLY A 42 -5.34 -14.82 -4.39
N TRP A 43 -6.22 -15.77 -4.07
CA TRP A 43 -7.66 -15.69 -4.36
C TRP A 43 -8.44 -15.35 -3.10
N PHE A 44 -9.30 -14.34 -3.18
CA PHE A 44 -10.01 -13.78 -2.04
C PHE A 44 -11.50 -13.64 -2.31
N HIS A 45 -12.33 -13.80 -1.27
CA HIS A 45 -13.72 -13.37 -1.33
C HIS A 45 -13.76 -11.85 -1.14
N PRO A 46 -14.49 -11.09 -1.96
CA PRO A 46 -14.66 -9.64 -1.79
C PRO A 46 -14.99 -9.25 -0.34
N GLU A 47 -15.97 -9.93 0.24
CA GLU A 47 -16.46 -9.66 1.59
C GLU A 47 -15.38 -9.87 2.65
N CYS A 48 -14.51 -10.86 2.48
CA CYS A 48 -13.44 -11.17 3.42
C CYS A 48 -12.28 -10.15 3.38
N VAL A 49 -12.15 -9.40 2.29
CA VAL A 49 -11.14 -8.34 2.12
C VAL A 49 -11.74 -6.94 2.13
N GLY A 50 -12.98 -6.80 2.60
CA GLY A 50 -13.63 -5.50 2.82
C GLY A 50 -14.10 -4.81 1.54
N THR A 51 -14.37 -5.56 0.47
CA THR A 51 -14.92 -5.04 -0.79
C THR A 51 -16.24 -5.74 -1.15
N THR A 52 -17.01 -5.15 -2.05
CA THR A 52 -18.21 -5.78 -2.62
C THR A 52 -17.89 -6.46 -3.95
N GLN A 53 -18.67 -7.45 -4.35
CA GLN A 53 -18.53 -8.09 -5.67
C GLN A 53 -18.68 -7.06 -6.80
N GLU A 54 -19.64 -6.14 -6.69
CA GLU A 54 -19.86 -5.06 -7.67
C GLU A 54 -18.67 -4.11 -7.78
N TYR A 55 -18.04 -3.76 -6.64
CA TYR A 55 -16.85 -2.92 -6.63
C TYR A 55 -15.67 -3.68 -7.25
N ALA A 56 -15.44 -4.94 -6.86
CA ALA A 56 -14.37 -5.76 -7.43
C ALA A 56 -14.49 -5.92 -8.95
N LEU A 57 -15.71 -6.10 -9.46
CA LEU A 57 -15.99 -6.17 -10.91
C LEU A 57 -15.73 -4.83 -11.61
N LYS A 58 -16.21 -3.72 -11.03
CA LYS A 58 -15.98 -2.38 -11.60
C LYS A 58 -14.52 -1.98 -11.60
N GLU A 59 -13.77 -2.34 -10.56
CA GLU A 59 -12.33 -2.11 -10.51
C GLU A 59 -11.64 -2.96 -11.56
N ALA A 60 -11.92 -4.27 -11.66
CA ALA A 60 -11.33 -5.13 -12.68
C ALA A 60 -11.62 -4.66 -14.13
N GLU A 61 -12.77 -4.04 -14.39
CA GLU A 61 -13.10 -3.45 -15.69
C GLU A 61 -12.35 -2.15 -15.99
N LYS A 62 -12.06 -1.33 -14.96
CA LYS A 62 -11.49 0.03 -15.11
C LYS A 62 -9.97 0.07 -14.91
N VAL A 63 -9.50 -0.69 -13.94
CA VAL A 63 -8.14 -0.82 -13.48
C VAL A 63 -7.86 -2.31 -13.63
N ALA A 64 -7.27 -2.71 -14.74
CA ALA A 64 -7.07 -4.12 -15.10
C ALA A 64 -6.22 -4.94 -14.09
N GLU A 65 -5.89 -4.37 -12.93
CA GLU A 65 -5.17 -4.99 -11.83
C GLU A 65 -5.95 -4.82 -10.51
N TYR A 66 -6.22 -5.93 -9.83
CA TYR A 66 -6.72 -5.94 -8.46
C TYR A 66 -5.58 -6.27 -7.49
N VAL A 67 -5.37 -5.42 -6.49
CA VAL A 67 -4.38 -5.65 -5.43
C VAL A 67 -5.10 -5.78 -4.08
N CYS A 68 -4.86 -6.87 -3.36
CA CYS A 68 -5.52 -7.11 -2.08
C CYS A 68 -5.02 -6.11 -0.99
N PRO A 69 -5.81 -5.84 0.06
CA PRO A 69 -5.46 -4.85 1.08
C PRO A 69 -4.12 -5.10 1.79
N GLN A 70 -3.71 -6.37 1.91
CA GLN A 70 -2.40 -6.73 2.46
C GLN A 70 -1.26 -6.27 1.55
N CYS A 71 -1.39 -6.50 0.24
CA CYS A 71 -0.38 -6.09 -0.72
C CYS A 71 -0.35 -4.57 -0.89
N ILE A 72 -1.51 -3.89 -0.85
CA ILE A 72 -1.56 -2.41 -0.83
C ILE A 72 -0.79 -1.87 0.39
N ARG A 73 -1.04 -2.45 1.57
CA ARG A 73 -0.37 -2.04 2.81
C ARG A 73 1.13 -2.34 2.80
N ASN A 74 1.54 -3.47 2.22
CA ASN A 74 2.96 -3.81 2.11
C ASN A 74 3.69 -2.94 1.08
N LYS A 75 3.06 -2.58 -0.05
CA LYS A 75 3.63 -1.64 -1.03
C LYS A 75 3.89 -0.26 -0.41
N GLN A 76 3.05 0.20 0.50
CA GLN A 76 3.28 1.46 1.23
C GLN A 76 4.49 1.42 2.19
N GLY A 77 4.99 0.21 2.54
CA GLY A 77 6.17 0.03 3.38
C GLY A 77 7.48 -0.23 2.62
N GLU A 78 7.40 -0.54 1.32
CA GLU A 78 8.53 -1.00 0.50
C GLU A 78 8.69 -0.25 -0.83
N ASP A 79 7.95 0.84 -1.07
CA ASP A 79 8.38 1.84 -2.05
C ASP A 79 9.68 2.46 -1.49
N GLU A 80 10.82 1.87 -1.85
CA GLU A 80 12.02 2.67 -2.03
C GLU A 80 11.62 3.82 -2.95
N LEU A 81 11.32 4.97 -2.36
CA LEU A 81 11.05 6.22 -3.06
C LEU A 81 12.33 6.59 -3.80
N ILE A 82 12.54 5.98 -4.98
CA ILE A 82 13.60 6.33 -5.90
C ILE A 82 13.16 7.66 -6.51
N LEU A 83 13.57 8.74 -5.85
CA LEU A 83 13.39 10.08 -6.36
C LEU A 83 14.06 10.17 -7.73
N SER A 84 13.23 10.39 -8.75
CA SER A 84 13.68 10.60 -10.11
C SER A 84 14.10 12.05 -10.31
N ARG A 85 14.77 12.33 -11.44
CA ARG A 85 15.16 13.70 -11.80
C ARG A 85 13.96 14.65 -11.94
N ALA A 86 12.79 14.13 -12.28
CA ALA A 86 11.56 14.91 -12.40
C ALA A 86 11.02 15.34 -11.02
N ASP A 87 11.21 14.50 -9.99
CA ASP A 87 10.69 14.76 -8.64
C ASP A 87 11.42 15.91 -7.95
N PHE A 88 12.68 16.18 -8.31
CA PHE A 88 13.43 17.31 -7.76
C PHE A 88 12.77 18.66 -8.02
N ALA A 89 12.08 18.84 -9.14
CA ALA A 89 11.34 20.08 -9.42
C ALA A 89 10.17 20.26 -8.45
N LEU A 90 9.43 19.18 -8.18
CA LEU A 90 8.33 19.18 -7.22
C LEU A 90 8.84 19.35 -5.79
N LEU A 91 9.95 18.70 -5.43
CA LEU A 91 10.58 18.85 -4.13
C LEU A 91 11.01 20.30 -3.88
N TRP A 92 11.60 20.96 -4.88
CA TRP A 92 11.94 22.39 -4.80
C TRP A 92 10.71 23.26 -4.59
N GLN A 93 9.62 23.02 -5.31
CA GLN A 93 8.38 23.76 -5.11
C GLN A 93 7.82 23.58 -3.69
N VAL A 94 7.89 22.37 -3.14
CA VAL A 94 7.48 22.10 -1.75
C VAL A 94 8.38 22.86 -0.76
N LEU A 95 9.69 22.85 -0.98
CA LEU A 95 10.66 23.56 -0.13
C LEU A 95 10.43 25.07 -0.14
N ASP A 96 10.16 25.67 -1.31
CA ASP A 96 9.88 27.11 -1.41
C ASP A 96 8.59 27.48 -0.69
N ASN A 97 7.51 26.72 -0.91
CA ASN A 97 6.26 26.92 -0.17
C ASN A 97 6.46 26.82 1.35
N LEU A 98 7.28 25.87 1.80
CA LEU A 98 7.55 25.66 3.22
C LEU A 98 8.38 26.82 3.79
N LYS A 99 9.37 27.33 3.05
CA LYS A 99 10.15 28.51 3.45
C LYS A 99 9.29 29.77 3.54
N GLU A 100 8.33 29.95 2.64
CA GLU A 100 7.46 31.12 2.65
C GLU A 100 6.39 31.08 3.75
N HIS A 101 6.02 29.88 4.21
CA HIS A 101 5.00 29.73 5.24
C HIS A 101 5.34 30.51 6.52
N ARG A 102 4.42 31.35 7.01
CA ARG A 102 4.70 32.27 8.14
C ARG A 102 5.24 31.58 9.40
N THR A 103 4.79 30.36 9.67
CA THR A 103 5.21 29.61 10.87
C THR A 103 6.48 28.79 10.67
N SER A 104 7.12 28.83 9.49
CA SER A 104 8.37 28.11 9.26
C SER A 104 9.60 28.83 9.78
N TRP A 105 9.45 30.07 10.28
CA TRP A 105 10.56 30.91 10.75
C TRP A 105 11.59 30.19 11.64
N PRO A 106 11.23 29.29 12.59
CA PRO A 106 12.22 28.65 13.45
C PRO A 106 13.15 27.67 12.72
N PHE A 107 12.77 27.26 11.50
CA PHE A 107 13.50 26.26 10.72
C PHE A 107 14.29 26.89 9.56
N ARG A 108 14.20 28.20 9.36
CA ARG A 108 14.82 28.90 8.22
C ARG A 108 16.32 29.11 8.38
N GLU A 109 16.78 29.18 9.62
CA GLU A 109 18.20 29.35 9.97
C GLU A 109 18.62 28.28 10.97
N PRO A 110 19.93 28.00 11.08
CA PRO A 110 20.47 27.16 12.15
C PRO A 110 20.15 27.77 13.52
N VAL A 111 19.95 26.91 14.52
CA VAL A 111 19.74 27.36 15.90
C VAL A 111 21.04 27.96 16.44
N ASP A 112 20.95 29.19 16.95
CA ASP A 112 22.10 29.88 17.53
C ASP A 112 22.59 29.18 18.82
N ALA A 113 23.89 28.89 18.89
CA ALA A 113 24.48 28.17 20.02
C ALA A 113 24.75 29.05 21.25
N GLU A 114 24.83 30.37 21.08
CA GLU A 114 24.95 31.33 22.17
C GLU A 114 23.59 31.54 22.85
N GLU A 115 22.52 31.64 22.06
CA GLU A 115 21.14 31.73 22.58
C GLU A 115 20.66 30.40 23.19
N HIS A 116 21.07 29.28 22.60
CA HIS A 116 20.70 27.94 23.05
C HIS A 116 21.91 27.00 23.29
N PRO A 117 22.66 27.19 24.40
CA PRO A 117 23.92 26.47 24.67
C PRO A 117 23.81 24.94 24.76
N ASP A 118 22.62 24.41 25.05
CA ASP A 118 22.38 22.98 25.21
C ASP A 118 21.82 22.31 23.94
N TYR A 119 21.48 23.09 22.92
CA TYR A 119 20.80 22.58 21.72
C TYR A 119 21.60 21.48 21.03
N TYR A 120 22.87 21.75 20.68
CA TYR A 120 23.75 20.79 20.01
C TYR A 120 24.29 19.68 20.94
N LYS A 121 24.13 19.83 22.26
CA LYS A 121 24.41 18.74 23.21
C LYS A 121 23.34 17.64 23.10
N ILE A 122 22.13 17.98 22.68
CA ILE A 122 21.00 17.06 22.54
C ILE A 122 20.81 16.65 21.07
N ILE A 123 20.76 17.61 20.16
CA ILE A 123 20.52 17.37 18.72
C ILE A 123 21.85 17.22 17.97
N LYS A 124 22.17 15.98 17.58
CA LYS A 124 23.47 15.64 16.96
C LYS A 124 23.52 15.79 15.44
N LYS A 125 22.37 15.77 14.79
CA LYS A 125 22.21 15.92 13.33
C LYS A 125 21.11 16.95 13.08
N PRO A 126 21.40 18.24 13.29
CA PRO A 126 20.42 19.30 13.06
C PRO A 126 20.00 19.28 11.59
N MET A 127 18.73 19.59 11.35
CA MET A 127 18.17 19.74 10.01
C MET A 127 17.33 21.01 10.00
N GLY A 128 17.41 21.76 8.92
CA GLY A 128 16.60 22.95 8.71
C GLY A 128 16.55 23.29 7.24
N LEU A 129 15.78 24.33 6.92
CA LEU A 129 15.53 24.81 5.56
C LEU A 129 16.69 25.68 5.02
N PHE A 130 17.79 25.80 5.78
CA PHE A 130 18.97 26.60 5.46
C PHE A 130 19.99 25.90 4.53
N LEU A 131 19.88 24.59 4.30
CA LEU A 131 20.84 23.79 3.50
C LEU A 131 20.42 23.57 2.04
N THR A 132 19.53 24.41 1.53
CA THR A 132 19.03 24.35 0.15
C THR A 132 19.64 25.43 -0.69
#